data_AF-A0A2A4FZL6-F1
#
_entry.id   AF-A0A2A4FZL6-F1
#
_cell.length_a   1.000
_cell.length_b   1.000
_cell.length_c   1.000
_cell.angle_alpha   90.00
_cell.angle_beta   90.00
_cell.angle_gamma   90.00
#
_symmetry.space_group_name_H-M   'P 1'
#
loop_
_entity.id
_entity.type
_entity.pdbx_description
1 polymer ?
#
loop_
_entity_poly.entity_id
_entity_poly.type
_entity_poly.pdbx_seq_one_letter_code
_entity_poly.pdbx_strand_id
1 'polypeptide(L)'
;MPIRAYLLIAITAFLVAVTGSDLITRMTVGGDSFSEAVHGHLEWASTTKLGIAFLFMPFGVAAIVCGAVNRRSKTRSAATIFFIAMAALAYFYFSGFEGSHHAMLERKWTAAALSIGLLPFFVGIPLSVMVGIAALAAAGFDRRPV
;
A
#
# COMPACT_ATOMS: atom_id res chain seq x y z
N MET A 1 -11.68 -14.40 9.88
CA MET A 1 -10.65 -14.64 8.85
C MET A 1 -9.30 -14.89 9.53
N PRO A 2 -8.54 -15.92 9.11
CA PRO A 2 -7.20 -16.15 9.66
C PRO A 2 -6.24 -15.04 9.23
N ILE A 3 -5.22 -14.76 10.04
CA ILE A 3 -4.17 -13.77 9.72
C ILE A 3 -3.51 -14.02 8.36
N ARG A 4 -3.37 -15.29 7.97
CA ARG A 4 -2.85 -15.70 6.65
C ARG A 4 -3.68 -15.11 5.50
N ALA A 5 -5.01 -15.05 5.64
CA ALA A 5 -5.87 -14.45 4.63
C ALA A 5 -5.64 -12.94 4.50
N TYR A 6 -5.51 -12.22 5.63
CA TYR A 6 -5.19 -10.78 5.60
C TYR A 6 -3.85 -10.52 4.92
N LEU A 7 -2.83 -11.32 5.23
CA LEU A 7 -1.51 -11.18 4.60
C LEU A 7 -1.56 -11.47 3.10
N LEU A 8 -2.25 -12.51 2.65
CA LEU A 8 -2.41 -12.80 1.22
C LEU A 8 -3.14 -11.68 0.48
N ILE A 9 -4.20 -11.13 1.08
CA ILE A 9 -4.91 -9.98 0.51
C ILE A 9 -4.01 -8.75 0.48
N ALA A 10 -3.23 -8.49 1.53
CA ALA A 10 -2.30 -7.35 1.57
C ALA A 10 -1.17 -7.48 0.53
N ILE A 11 -0.62 -8.68 0.34
CA ILE A 11 0.37 -8.95 -0.73
C ILE A 11 -0.26 -8.68 -2.10
N THR A 12 -1.47 -9.18 -2.33
CA THR A 12 -2.18 -8.98 -3.60
C THR A 12 -2.48 -7.50 -3.83
N ALA A 13 -3.00 -6.81 -2.82
CA ALA A 13 -3.30 -5.38 -2.87
C ALA A 13 -2.04 -4.55 -3.11
N PHE A 14 -0.91 -4.92 -2.48
CA PHE A 14 0.37 -4.28 -2.70
C PHE A 14 0.87 -4.44 -4.14
N LEU A 15 0.86 -5.66 -4.67
CA LEU A 15 1.28 -5.92 -6.05
C LEU A 15 0.40 -5.15 -7.03
N VAL A 16 -0.92 -5.19 -6.86
CA VAL A 16 -1.86 -4.43 -7.70
C VAL A 16 -1.64 -2.93 -7.57
N ALA A 17 -1.47 -2.41 -6.36
CA ALA A 17 -1.26 -0.98 -6.13
C ALA A 17 0.06 -0.50 -6.73
N VAL A 18 1.18 -1.18 -6.47
CA VAL A 18 2.50 -0.76 -6.94
C VAL A 18 2.66 -0.99 -8.43
N THR A 19 2.44 -2.21 -8.91
CA THR A 19 2.59 -2.54 -10.34
C THR A 19 1.52 -1.84 -11.17
N GLY A 20 0.26 -1.84 -10.71
CA GLY A 20 -0.81 -1.17 -11.43
C GLY A 20 -0.58 0.34 -11.54
N SER A 21 -0.16 0.99 -10.44
CA SER A 21 0.12 2.43 -10.49
C SER A 21 1.27 2.76 -11.43
N ASP A 22 2.43 2.10 -11.29
CA ASP A 22 3.61 2.35 -12.13
C ASP A 22 3.29 2.15 -13.62
N LEU A 23 2.61 1.06 -13.98
CA LEU A 23 2.24 0.78 -15.37
C LEU A 23 1.27 1.82 -15.92
N ILE A 24 0.21 2.15 -15.16
CA ILE A 24 -0.77 3.16 -15.59
C ILE A 24 -0.07 4.52 -15.78
N THR A 25 0.77 4.94 -14.84
CA THR A 25 1.44 6.24 -14.94
C THR A 25 2.46 6.29 -16.08
N ARG A 26 3.20 5.21 -16.32
CA ARG A 26 4.11 5.11 -17.49
C ARG A 26 3.36 5.24 -18.81
N MET A 27 2.23 4.54 -18.95
CA MET A 27 1.44 4.58 -20.18
C MET A 27 0.72 5.91 -20.38
N THR A 28 0.17 6.50 -19.32
CA THR A 28 -0.68 7.70 -19.41
C THR A 28 0.12 9.01 -19.36
N VAL A 29 1.16 9.07 -18.53
CA VAL A 29 1.99 10.27 -18.32
C VAL A 29 3.30 10.18 -19.11
N GLY A 30 3.95 9.01 -19.10
CA GLY A 30 5.19 8.78 -19.84
C GLY A 30 4.98 8.60 -21.35
N GLY A 31 3.81 8.12 -21.77
CA GLY A 31 3.52 7.77 -23.17
C GLY A 31 4.14 6.44 -23.60
N ASP A 32 4.62 5.63 -22.66
CA ASP A 32 5.23 4.32 -22.92
C ASP A 32 4.17 3.34 -23.47
N SER A 33 4.56 2.46 -24.38
CA SER A 33 3.73 1.30 -24.71
C SER A 33 3.62 0.35 -23.51
N PHE A 34 2.59 -0.51 -23.49
CA PHE A 34 2.44 -1.49 -22.40
C PHE A 34 3.68 -2.38 -22.21
N SER A 35 4.32 -2.80 -23.32
CA SER A 35 5.52 -3.63 -23.27
C SER A 35 6.70 -2.90 -22.64
N GLU A 36 6.91 -1.64 -23.00
CA GLU A 36 7.96 -0.78 -22.43
C GLU A 36 7.69 -0.51 -20.95
N ALA A 37 6.44 -0.24 -20.58
CA ALA A 37 6.05 -0.01 -19.20
C ALA A 37 6.33 -1.24 -18.33
N VAL A 38 5.99 -2.45 -18.81
CA VAL A 38 6.27 -3.70 -18.10
C VAL A 38 7.78 -3.95 -17.97
N HIS A 39 8.54 -3.72 -19.04
CA HIS A 39 9.99 -3.90 -18.98
C HIS A 39 10.65 -2.93 -17.98
N GLY A 40 10.26 -1.65 -18.03
CA GLY A 40 10.73 -0.62 -17.11
C GLY A 40 10.34 -0.90 -15.66
N HIS A 41 9.12 -1.41 -15.42
CA HIS A 41 8.68 -1.83 -14.10
C HIS A 41 9.55 -2.96 -13.54
N LEU A 42 9.83 -3.98 -14.35
CA LEU A 42 10.66 -5.12 -13.95
C LEU A 42 12.10 -4.70 -13.66
N GLU A 43 12.66 -3.81 -14.47
CA GLU A 43 14.00 -3.27 -14.26
C GLU A 43 14.08 -2.48 -12.95
N TRP A 44 13.13 -1.56 -12.72
CA TRP A 44 13.01 -0.83 -11.46
C TRP A 44 12.85 -1.77 -10.25
N ALA A 45 11.99 -2.78 -10.38
CA ALA A 45 11.73 -3.72 -9.30
C ALA A 45 12.96 -4.58 -8.98
N SER A 46 13.75 -4.93 -9.99
CA SER A 46 14.98 -5.73 -9.85
C SER A 46 16.09 -4.97 -9.11
N THR A 47 16.15 -3.65 -9.29
CA THR A 47 17.14 -2.77 -8.67
C THR A 47 16.69 -2.29 -7.28
N THR A 48 15.38 -2.17 -7.04
CA THR A 48 14.80 -1.53 -5.84
C THR A 48 14.29 -2.55 -4.80
N LYS A 49 14.97 -3.70 -4.63
CA LYS A 49 14.49 -4.80 -3.77
C LYS A 49 14.18 -4.39 -2.33
N LEU A 50 15.10 -3.63 -1.71
CA LEU A 50 14.92 -3.16 -0.33
C LEU A 50 13.82 -2.10 -0.23
N GLY A 51 13.70 -1.26 -1.27
CA GLY A 51 12.60 -0.30 -1.39
C GLY A 51 11.24 -0.98 -1.49
N ILE A 52 11.11 -2.06 -2.25
CA ILE A 52 9.86 -2.85 -2.33
C ILE A 52 9.45 -3.40 -0.97
N ALA A 53 10.39 -3.97 -0.21
CA ALA A 53 10.09 -4.47 1.14
C ALA A 53 9.60 -3.34 2.06
N PHE A 54 10.21 -2.16 1.94
CA PHE A 54 9.82 -0.99 2.71
C PHE A 54 8.45 -0.43 2.28
N LEU A 55 8.16 -0.42 0.97
CA LEU A 55 6.86 -0.06 0.40
C LEU A 55 5.76 -1.06 0.82
N PHE A 56 6.09 -2.33 1.00
CA PHE A 56 5.14 -3.33 1.48
C PHE A 56 4.81 -3.17 2.97
N MET A 57 5.70 -2.59 3.77
CA MET A 57 5.56 -2.48 5.22
C MET A 57 4.17 -2.00 5.70
N PRO A 58 3.60 -0.88 5.22
CA PRO A 58 2.28 -0.43 5.67
C PRO A 58 1.15 -1.42 5.35
N PHE A 59 1.22 -2.13 4.22
CA PHE A 59 0.24 -3.17 3.87
C PHE A 59 0.34 -4.36 4.83
N GLY A 60 1.57 -4.82 5.09
CA GLY A 60 1.85 -5.91 6.02
C GLY A 60 1.43 -5.59 7.45
N VAL A 61 1.75 -4.38 7.94
CA VAL A 61 1.38 -3.93 9.29
C VAL A 61 -0.13 -3.90 9.45
N ALA A 62 -0.86 -3.31 8.50
CA ALA A 62 -2.33 -3.28 8.54
C ALA A 62 -2.93 -4.71 8.58
N ALA A 63 -2.39 -5.64 7.78
CA ALA A 63 -2.82 -7.04 7.79
C ALA A 63 -2.59 -7.73 9.14
N ILE A 64 -1.42 -7.52 9.75
CA ILE A 64 -1.06 -8.12 11.05
C ILE A 64 -1.96 -7.55 12.15
N VAL A 65 -2.12 -6.23 12.19
CA VAL A 65 -2.94 -5.53 13.18
C VAL A 65 -4.40 -5.99 13.10
N CYS A 66 -5.01 -5.90 11.91
CA CYS A 66 -6.41 -6.32 11.72
C CYS A 66 -6.58 -7.84 11.93
N GLY A 67 -5.62 -8.65 11.52
CA GLY A 67 -5.62 -10.09 11.75
C GLY A 67 -5.55 -10.47 13.23
N ALA A 68 -4.72 -9.77 14.01
CA ALA A 68 -4.61 -9.96 15.46
C ALA A 68 -5.89 -9.53 16.18
N VAL A 69 -6.46 -8.39 15.80
CA VAL A 69 -7.70 -7.85 16.37
C VAL A 69 -8.92 -8.71 16.02
N ASN A 70 -8.97 -9.30 14.83
CA ASN A 70 -10.07 -10.19 14.42
C ASN A 70 -10.20 -11.43 15.32
N ARG A 71 -9.13 -11.85 16.00
CA ARG A 71 -9.20 -12.93 16.99
C ARG A 71 -10.02 -12.53 18.23
N ARG A 72 -10.12 -11.24 18.55
CA ARG A 72 -10.76 -10.70 19.76
C ARG A 72 -12.09 -9.97 19.50
N SER A 73 -12.39 -9.61 18.26
CA SER A 73 -13.57 -8.81 17.87
C SER A 73 -14.46 -9.55 16.86
N LYS A 74 -15.63 -9.00 16.54
CA LYS A 74 -16.44 -9.50 15.42
C LYS A 74 -15.70 -9.34 14.10
N THR A 75 -15.79 -10.36 13.24
CA THR A 75 -14.98 -10.42 12.01
C THR A 75 -15.29 -9.34 10.99
N ARG A 76 -16.51 -8.78 11.01
CA ARG A 76 -16.92 -7.75 10.05
C ARG A 76 -16.19 -6.43 10.26
N SER A 77 -16.10 -5.95 11.50
CA SER A 77 -15.50 -4.64 11.83
C SER A 77 -14.01 -4.59 11.49
N ALA A 78 -13.24 -5.63 11.86
CA ALA A 78 -11.82 -5.73 11.53
C ALA A 78 -11.56 -5.87 10.01
N ALA A 79 -12.46 -6.56 9.28
CA ALA A 79 -12.36 -6.66 7.83
C ALA A 79 -12.64 -5.32 7.13
N THR A 80 -13.67 -4.59 7.56
CA THR A 80 -13.99 -3.27 6.97
C THR A 80 -12.83 -2.28 7.16
N ILE A 81 -12.26 -2.19 8.36
CA ILE A 81 -11.10 -1.32 8.63
C ILE A 81 -9.92 -1.69 7.73
N PHE A 82 -9.66 -2.99 7.58
CA PHE A 82 -8.59 -3.48 6.71
C PHE A 82 -8.80 -3.08 5.24
N PHE A 83 -9.99 -3.29 4.68
CA PHE A 83 -10.27 -2.93 3.28
C PHE A 83 -10.20 -1.42 3.04
N ILE A 84 -10.68 -0.61 3.98
CA ILE A 84 -10.53 0.85 3.90
C ILE A 84 -9.05 1.24 3.90
N ALA A 85 -8.24 0.63 4.76
CA ALA A 85 -6.80 0.88 4.80
C ALA A 85 -6.10 0.47 3.49
N MET A 86 -6.45 -0.69 2.91
CA MET A 86 -5.90 -1.13 1.63
C MET A 86 -6.25 -0.17 0.49
N ALA A 87 -7.51 0.29 0.43
CA ALA A 87 -7.96 1.25 -0.57
C ALA A 87 -7.25 2.61 -0.42
N ALA A 88 -7.10 3.09 0.83
CA ALA A 88 -6.37 4.32 1.11
C ALA A 88 -4.90 4.21 0.69
N LEU A 89 -4.21 3.12 1.05
CA LEU A 89 -2.83 2.89 0.60
C LEU A 89 -2.74 2.84 -0.91
N ALA A 90 -3.63 2.10 -1.59
CA ALA A 90 -3.61 2.03 -3.05
C ALA A 90 -3.75 3.42 -3.70
N TYR A 91 -4.65 4.25 -3.21
CA TYR A 91 -4.83 5.63 -3.69
C TYR A 91 -3.59 6.50 -3.50
N PHE A 92 -2.98 6.48 -2.31
CA PHE A 92 -1.78 7.29 -2.06
C PHE A 92 -0.57 6.79 -2.84
N TYR A 93 -0.44 5.48 -3.03
CA TYR A 93 0.60 4.91 -3.88
C TYR A 93 0.44 5.35 -5.33
N PHE A 94 -0.78 5.28 -5.87
CA PHE A 94 -1.08 5.79 -7.20
C PHE A 94 -0.68 7.26 -7.36
N SER A 95 -1.12 8.11 -6.42
CA SER A 95 -0.79 9.54 -6.41
C SER A 95 0.72 9.79 -6.34
N GLY A 96 1.46 8.95 -5.60
CA GLY A 96 2.91 9.04 -5.50
C GLY A 96 3.62 8.66 -6.81
N PHE A 97 3.17 7.62 -7.49
CA PHE A 97 3.71 7.24 -8.81
C PHE A 97 3.43 8.32 -9.86
N GLU A 98 2.22 8.87 -9.89
CA GLU A 98 1.84 9.95 -10.79
C GLU A 98 2.71 11.20 -10.55
N GLY A 99 2.85 11.61 -9.29
CA GLY A 99 3.72 12.72 -8.91
C GLY A 99 5.20 12.48 -9.25
N SER A 100 5.66 11.24 -9.14
CA SER A 100 7.03 10.85 -9.52
C SER A 100 7.27 11.07 -11.01
N HIS A 101 6.34 10.59 -11.86
CA HIS A 101 6.44 10.73 -13.30
C HIS A 101 6.38 12.19 -13.76
N HIS A 102 5.48 13.00 -13.20
CA HIS A 102 5.45 14.44 -13.49
C HIS A 102 6.76 15.13 -13.08
N ALA A 103 7.31 14.81 -11.91
CA ALA A 103 8.60 15.35 -11.47
C ALA A 103 9.77 14.90 -12.35
N MET A 104 9.74 13.68 -12.89
CA MET A 104 10.73 13.21 -13.86
C MET A 104 10.67 14.02 -15.16
N LEU A 105 9.46 14.28 -15.69
CA LEU A 105 9.27 15.12 -16.87
C LEU A 105 9.81 16.54 -16.68
N GLU A 106 9.66 17.09 -15.48
CA GLU A 106 10.20 18.40 -15.09
C GLU A 106 11.71 18.38 -14.74
N ARG A 107 12.40 17.25 -14.92
CA ARG A 107 13.82 17.04 -14.56
C ARG A 107 14.14 17.22 -13.08
N LYS A 108 13.14 17.05 -12.21
CA LYS A 108 13.26 17.12 -10.75
C LYS A 108 13.48 15.72 -10.16
N TRP A 109 14.63 15.12 -10.47
CA TRP A 109 14.96 13.72 -10.12
C TRP A 109 14.89 13.41 -8.62
N THR A 110 15.26 14.35 -7.77
CA THR A 110 15.17 14.20 -6.31
C THR A 110 13.73 14.17 -5.84
N ALA A 111 12.88 15.05 -6.36
CA ALA A 111 11.45 15.07 -6.05
C ALA A 111 10.76 13.79 -6.55
N ALA A 112 11.15 13.30 -7.74
CA ALA A 112 10.66 12.04 -8.28
C ALA A 112 10.99 10.86 -7.35
N ALA A 113 12.25 10.72 -6.93
CA ALA A 113 12.66 9.64 -6.03
C ALA A 113 11.98 9.73 -4.65
N LEU A 114 11.87 10.93 -4.09
CA LEU A 114 11.30 11.14 -2.75
C LEU A 114 9.77 10.95 -2.73
N SER A 115 9.07 11.27 -3.83
CA SER A 115 7.61 11.12 -3.91
C SER A 115 7.14 9.67 -3.67
N ILE A 116 7.89 8.68 -4.17
CA ILE A 116 7.63 7.26 -3.92
C ILE A 116 8.38 6.77 -2.68
N GLY A 117 9.66 7.12 -2.54
CA GLY A 117 10.52 6.60 -1.47
C GLY A 117 10.08 6.99 -0.06
N LEU A 118 9.43 8.15 0.11
CA LEU A 118 8.97 8.62 1.42
C LEU A 118 7.48 8.34 1.70
N LEU A 119 6.74 7.76 0.76
CA LEU A 119 5.33 7.38 0.95
C LEU A 119 5.10 6.53 2.21
N PRO A 120 5.94 5.51 2.53
CA PRO A 120 5.75 4.72 3.74
C PRO A 120 5.91 5.55 5.02
N PHE A 121 6.70 6.63 5.00
CA PHE A 121 6.86 7.50 6.17
C PHE A 121 5.68 8.46 6.34
N PHE A 122 5.29 9.18 5.27
CA PHE A 122 4.26 10.20 5.36
C PHE A 122 2.84 9.66 5.38
N VAL A 123 2.59 8.55 4.70
CA VAL A 123 1.26 7.93 4.63
C VAL A 123 1.25 6.63 5.40
N GLY A 124 2.27 5.79 5.20
CA GLY A 124 2.31 4.44 5.77
C GLY A 124 2.30 4.43 7.30
N ILE A 125 3.15 5.22 7.96
CA ILE A 125 3.21 5.29 9.43
C ILE A 125 1.91 5.87 10.01
N PRO A 126 1.42 7.07 9.62
CA PRO A 126 0.18 7.61 10.16
C PRO A 126 -1.01 6.69 9.93
N LEU A 127 -1.14 6.11 8.73
CA LEU A 127 -2.22 5.18 8.44
C LEU A 127 -2.13 3.92 9.29
N SER A 128 -0.94 3.36 9.48
CA SER A 128 -0.74 2.17 10.34
C SER A 128 -1.14 2.46 11.78
N VAL A 129 -0.81 3.64 12.30
CA VAL A 129 -1.21 4.09 13.64
C VAL A 129 -2.74 4.25 13.72
N MET A 130 -3.36 4.91 12.73
CA MET A 130 -4.82 5.07 12.68
C MET A 130 -5.54 3.73 12.61
N VAL A 131 -5.05 2.80 11.79
CA VAL A 131 -5.58 1.43 11.70
C VAL A 131 -5.45 0.71 13.04
N GLY A 132 -4.30 0.84 13.72
CA GLY A 132 -4.08 0.33 15.07
C GLY A 132 -5.12 0.85 16.07
N ILE A 133 -5.30 2.16 16.14
CA ILE A 133 -6.26 2.80 17.03
C ILE A 133 -7.69 2.36 16.70
N ALA A 134 -8.08 2.42 15.42
CA ALA A 134 -9.41 2.03 14.98
C ALA A 134 -9.71 0.55 15.26
N ALA A 135 -8.73 -0.32 15.04
CA ALA A 135 -8.88 -1.75 15.30
C ALA A 135 -8.98 -2.05 16.80
N LEU A 136 -8.18 -1.37 17.65
CA LEU A 136 -8.28 -1.49 19.10
C LEU A 136 -9.62 -0.95 19.63
N ALA A 137 -10.08 0.20 19.13
CA ALA A 137 -11.38 0.76 19.47
C ALA A 137 -12.51 -0.21 19.09
N ALA A 138 -12.49 -0.75 17.88
CA ALA A 138 -13.46 -1.75 17.42
C ALA A 138 -13.45 -3.01 18.30
N ALA A 139 -12.28 -3.45 18.79
CA ALA A 139 -12.20 -4.56 19.72
C ALA A 139 -12.79 -4.26 21.10
N GLY A 140 -12.79 -3.00 21.52
CA GLY A 140 -13.41 -2.54 22.76
C GLY A 140 -14.93 -2.56 22.70
N PHE A 141 -15.51 -2.05 21.62
CA PHE A 141 -16.97 -1.94 21.44
C PHE A 141 -17.62 -3.24 20.97
N ASP A 142 -16.90 -4.06 20.19
CA ASP A 142 -17.46 -5.20 19.46
C ASP A 142 -16.88 -6.53 19.95
N ARG A 143 -16.74 -6.66 21.27
CA ARG A 143 -16.27 -7.88 21.93
C ARG A 143 -17.19 -9.04 21.59
N ARG A 144 -16.59 -10.17 21.20
CA ARG A 144 -17.35 -11.42 21.08
C ARG A 144 -17.83 -11.82 22.48
N PRO A 145 -19.13 -12.11 22.69
CA PRO A 145 -19.53 -12.80 23.90
C PRO A 145 -18.81 -14.16 23.92
N VAL A 146 -18.16 -14.44 25.06
CA VAL A 146 -17.48 -15.72 25.31
C VAL A 146 -18.53 -16.81 25.49
#